data_AF-A0A2M9XI13-F1
#
_entry.id   AF-A0A2M9XI13-F1
#
_cell.length_a   1.000
_cell.length_b   1.000
_cell.length_c   1.000
_cell.angle_alpha   90.00
_cell.angle_beta   90.00
_cell.angle_gamma   90.00
#
_symmetry.space_group_name_H-M   'P 1'
#
loop_
_entity.id
_entity.type
_entity.pdbx_description
1 polymer ?
#
loop_
_entity_poly.entity_id
_entity_poly.type
_entity_poly.pdbx_seq_one_letter_code
_entity_poly.pdbx_strand_id
1 'polypeptide(L)'
;MLFFLKKLVPLPLGSGILLYLLLFSTSLFSQNSPPVYAKVLCVNSPEGCECKFPEKEHGIRVFHGEAVILEDPFSKSETSKIRRSKESCHYPRINLKPLGYQHAFRPMQTSLDHSPKPLERFLFQEDLERLSEFQPTSLGSYYPTYYHLALEEAFPGTEVPAYSPSGKEIGRASATFLEQVRWEGSGIAKDGKKYHFAGEGKYELYDLEWGWGAGYNYQVFPYRTLAVSFKDLCEKIGSRISSCNKSKVIGTLAFISKIKEKKIKMQNGKYHDGYFCLNDTGSPLYIRDDRVDMFVGVHGGGSPYQPQELSRNLFLDAGINPLYPSDWKLYSSEKERFWCPKEKLPRNPFSPSESECKLDYHAQAPEKGMEMKIFFRKDGSLVRCRT
;
A
#
# COMPACT_ATOMS: atom_id res chain seq x y z
N MET A 1 26.50 71.49 -13.55
CA MET A 1 26.02 72.89 -13.56
C MET A 1 24.52 72.89 -13.32
N LEU A 2 24.07 73.82 -12.50
CA LEU A 2 22.72 73.99 -11.94
C LEU A 2 21.61 74.25 -12.98
N PHE A 3 20.43 73.68 -12.68
CA PHE A 3 19.06 74.23 -12.64
C PHE A 3 18.28 74.83 -13.85
N PHE A 4 16.96 74.60 -13.72
CA PHE A 4 15.74 75.36 -14.12
C PHE A 4 14.91 74.91 -15.35
N LEU A 5 13.93 74.02 -15.06
CA LEU A 5 12.45 74.19 -15.11
C LEU A 5 11.77 74.97 -16.26
N LYS A 6 10.73 74.35 -16.83
CA LYS A 6 9.37 74.88 -17.19
C LYS A 6 8.61 73.71 -17.89
N LYS A 7 7.35 73.36 -17.67
CA LYS A 7 6.17 73.91 -16.99
C LYS A 7 5.21 72.75 -16.65
N LEU A 8 4.63 72.80 -15.45
CA LEU A 8 3.40 72.11 -15.05
C LEU A 8 2.17 72.92 -15.52
N VAL A 9 1.07 72.23 -15.84
CA VAL A 9 -0.32 72.70 -15.61
C VAL A 9 -1.15 71.50 -15.12
N PRO A 10 -2.09 71.70 -14.16
CA PRO A 10 -2.56 70.67 -13.21
C PRO A 10 -4.02 70.25 -13.42
N LEU A 11 -4.50 69.30 -12.59
CA LEU A 11 -5.82 69.21 -11.91
C LEU A 11 -6.28 67.73 -11.78
N PRO A 12 -7.15 67.38 -10.81
CA PRO A 12 -7.23 67.84 -9.42
C PRO A 12 -7.24 66.66 -8.42
N LEU A 13 -6.73 66.91 -7.21
CA LEU A 13 -7.04 66.14 -6.01
C LEU A 13 -8.41 66.59 -5.50
N GLY A 14 -9.35 65.64 -5.43
CA GLY A 14 -10.62 65.77 -4.72
C GLY A 14 -10.76 64.63 -3.71
N SER A 15 -10.25 64.89 -2.51
CA SER A 15 -10.79 64.48 -1.20
C SER A 15 -11.44 63.10 -1.02
N GLY A 16 -10.82 62.31 -0.14
CA GLY A 16 -11.58 61.49 0.82
C GLY A 16 -11.38 59.97 0.69
N ILE A 17 -10.90 59.38 1.79
CA ILE A 17 -10.85 57.94 2.08
C ILE A 17 -9.61 57.22 1.52
N LEU A 18 -8.45 57.68 1.98
CA LEU A 18 -7.23 56.88 2.04
C LEU A 18 -7.14 56.24 3.44
N LEU A 19 -7.94 55.21 3.75
CA LEU A 19 -7.67 54.28 4.88
C LEU A 19 -8.64 53.08 4.99
N TYR A 20 -8.96 52.36 3.91
CA TYR A 20 -9.78 51.13 4.06
C TYR A 20 -9.36 49.91 3.23
N LEU A 21 -8.24 49.96 2.50
CA LEU A 21 -7.80 48.87 1.62
C LEU A 21 -6.42 48.28 1.97
N LEU A 22 -5.90 48.54 3.17
CA LEU A 22 -4.64 47.97 3.68
C LEU A 22 -4.78 47.21 5.01
N LEU A 23 -6.00 46.81 5.40
CA LEU A 23 -6.27 46.09 6.66
C LEU A 23 -6.93 44.72 6.52
N PHE A 24 -7.07 44.17 5.31
CA PHE A 24 -7.54 42.80 5.10
C PHE A 24 -6.72 42.05 4.05
N SER A 25 -5.42 41.94 4.29
CA SER A 25 -4.60 40.91 3.65
C SER A 25 -3.45 40.45 4.56
N THR A 26 -3.70 40.38 5.86
CA THR A 26 -3.15 39.27 6.63
C THR A 26 -3.98 38.04 6.27
N SER A 27 -3.81 37.53 5.05
CA SER A 27 -3.92 36.10 4.86
C SER A 27 -2.94 35.52 5.86
N LEU A 28 -3.49 35.06 6.99
CA LEU A 28 -2.86 34.12 7.88
C LEU A 28 -2.14 33.13 6.97
N PHE A 29 -0.83 33.30 6.85
CA PHE A 29 0.03 32.18 6.55
C PHE A 29 -0.22 31.24 7.72
N SER A 30 -1.27 30.42 7.61
CA SER A 30 -1.32 29.17 8.30
C SER A 30 -0.04 28.49 7.84
N GLN A 31 0.97 28.51 8.70
CA GLN A 31 1.99 27.49 8.68
C GLN A 31 1.19 26.20 8.85
N ASN A 32 0.68 25.65 7.75
CA ASN A 32 0.02 24.37 7.71
C ASN A 32 1.13 23.38 8.00
N SER A 33 1.43 23.22 9.29
CA SER A 33 2.16 22.07 9.77
C SER A 33 1.43 20.88 9.16
N PRO A 34 2.17 20.03 8.44
CA PRO A 34 1.54 18.95 7.73
C PRO A 34 0.79 18.04 8.71
N PRO A 35 -0.31 17.40 8.27
CA PRO A 35 -1.19 16.66 9.16
C PRO A 35 -0.43 15.54 9.86
N VAL A 36 -0.58 15.41 11.18
CA VAL A 36 -0.01 14.29 11.92
C VAL A 36 -1.04 13.17 11.93
N TYR A 37 -0.74 12.08 11.21
CA TYR A 37 -1.56 10.89 11.24
C TYR A 37 -1.23 10.06 12.48
N ALA A 38 -2.24 9.41 13.03
CA ALA A 38 -2.08 8.44 14.10
C ALA A 38 -2.91 7.18 13.81
N LYS A 39 -2.38 6.05 14.28
CA LYS A 39 -3.11 4.78 14.36
C LYS A 39 -3.87 4.72 15.68
N VAL A 40 -5.16 4.38 15.62
CA VAL A 40 -5.98 4.10 16.80
C VAL A 40 -5.60 2.74 17.40
N LEU A 41 -5.34 2.70 18.71
CA LEU A 41 -5.09 1.50 19.49
C LEU A 41 -6.34 1.13 20.30
N CYS A 42 -7.23 0.35 19.68
CA CYS A 42 -8.43 -0.18 20.33
C CYS A 42 -8.38 -1.72 20.37
N VAL A 43 -7.62 -2.27 21.30
CA VAL A 43 -7.44 -3.73 21.42
C VAL A 43 -8.56 -4.37 22.25
N ASN A 44 -8.83 -5.65 22.01
CA ASN A 44 -9.81 -6.47 22.74
C ASN A 44 -11.25 -5.91 22.77
N SER A 45 -11.63 -5.13 21.75
CA SER A 45 -12.97 -4.53 21.66
C SER A 45 -13.60 -4.71 20.27
N PRO A 46 -14.36 -5.80 20.05
CA PRO A 46 -15.03 -6.06 18.76
C PRO A 46 -16.01 -4.95 18.33
N GLU A 47 -16.65 -4.30 19.31
CA GLU A 47 -17.64 -3.23 19.12
C GLU A 47 -17.00 -1.84 19.01
N GLY A 48 -15.67 -1.77 19.02
CA GLY A 48 -14.90 -0.53 18.96
C GLY A 48 -14.82 0.18 20.31
N CYS A 49 -13.95 1.18 20.36
CA CYS A 49 -13.71 2.02 21.53
C CYS A 49 -14.49 3.32 21.39
N GLU A 50 -14.90 3.88 22.52
CA GLU A 50 -15.62 5.15 22.54
C GLU A 50 -14.69 6.32 22.23
N CYS A 51 -15.12 7.20 21.32
CA CYS A 51 -14.52 8.51 21.08
C CYS A 51 -15.56 9.59 21.34
N LYS A 52 -15.30 10.47 22.31
CA LYS A 52 -16.30 11.32 22.94
C LYS A 52 -16.43 12.68 22.25
N PHE A 53 -17.64 13.22 22.16
CA PHE A 53 -17.84 14.63 21.87
C PHE A 53 -18.05 15.36 23.19
N PRO A 54 -17.34 16.47 23.47
CA PRO A 54 -17.55 17.22 24.71
C PRO A 54 -19.00 17.70 24.90
N GLU A 55 -19.72 17.90 23.79
CA GLU A 55 -21.06 18.51 23.75
C GLU A 55 -22.19 17.49 23.54
N LYS A 56 -21.90 16.18 23.42
CA LYS A 56 -22.94 15.15 23.19
C LYS A 56 -22.85 14.04 24.22
N GLU A 57 -24.01 13.53 24.62
CA GLU A 57 -24.12 12.42 25.56
C GLU A 57 -23.57 11.10 25.02
N HIS A 58 -23.51 10.94 23.68
CA HIS A 58 -23.04 9.73 23.03
C HIS A 58 -21.85 10.03 22.12
N GLY A 59 -20.76 9.29 22.31
CA GLY A 59 -19.60 9.26 21.43
C GLY A 59 -19.82 8.43 20.16
N ILE A 60 -18.85 8.48 19.25
CA ILE A 60 -18.75 7.53 18.12
C ILE A 60 -17.85 6.36 18.49
N ARG A 61 -17.96 5.26 17.74
CA ARG A 61 -17.04 4.11 17.84
C ARG A 61 -15.88 4.27 16.86
N VAL A 62 -14.68 4.05 17.38
CA VAL A 62 -13.43 3.94 16.61
C VAL A 62 -12.84 2.56 16.80
N PHE A 63 -12.34 1.96 15.73
CA PHE A 63 -11.80 0.60 15.72
C PHE A 63 -10.27 0.58 15.69
N HIS A 64 -9.68 -0.55 16.08
CA HIS A 64 -8.23 -0.74 16.02
C HIS A 64 -7.72 -0.50 14.59
N GLY A 65 -6.59 0.18 14.45
CA GLY A 65 -6.00 0.35 13.13
C GLY A 65 -6.72 1.37 12.25
N GLU A 66 -7.75 2.07 12.73
CA GLU A 66 -8.22 3.25 12.02
C GLU A 66 -7.14 4.33 11.97
N ALA A 67 -7.03 4.97 10.80
CA ALA A 67 -6.19 6.13 10.61
C ALA A 67 -6.98 7.40 10.96
N VAL A 68 -6.39 8.24 11.80
CA VAL A 68 -6.98 9.51 12.24
C VAL A 68 -5.96 10.62 12.14
N ILE A 69 -6.43 11.86 12.00
CA ILE A 69 -5.58 13.05 12.01
C ILE A 69 -5.63 13.65 13.42
N LEU A 70 -4.47 13.90 14.02
CA LEU A 70 -4.36 14.64 15.27
C LEU A 70 -4.53 16.14 14.98
N GLU A 71 -5.58 16.76 15.52
CA GLU A 71 -5.80 18.20 15.37
C GLU A 71 -4.94 19.00 16.37
N ASP A 72 -4.53 18.37 17.48
CA ASP A 72 -3.73 18.96 18.56
C ASP A 72 -2.49 18.11 18.90
N PRO A 73 -1.57 17.87 17.93
CA PRO A 73 -0.48 16.89 18.09
C PRO A 73 0.45 17.18 19.28
N PHE A 74 0.59 18.46 19.68
CA PHE A 74 1.45 18.89 20.79
C PHE A 74 0.73 19.01 22.15
N SER A 75 -0.56 18.68 22.21
CA SER A 75 -1.33 18.74 23.45
C SER A 75 -0.74 17.82 24.52
N LYS A 76 -0.66 18.31 25.76
CA LYS A 76 -0.26 17.51 26.94
C LYS A 76 -1.45 16.89 27.69
N SER A 77 -2.66 17.07 27.16
CA SER A 77 -3.88 16.49 27.73
C SER A 77 -3.85 14.95 27.66
N GLU A 78 -4.54 14.30 28.61
CA GLU A 78 -4.78 12.85 28.60
C GLU A 78 -5.62 12.41 27.38
N THR A 79 -6.42 13.32 26.82
CA THR A 79 -7.16 13.13 25.58
C THR A 79 -6.64 14.05 24.49
N SER A 80 -6.72 13.60 23.23
CA SER A 80 -6.40 14.41 22.06
C SER A 80 -7.60 14.48 21.13
N LYS A 81 -7.75 15.62 20.47
CA LYS A 81 -8.79 15.82 19.47
C LYS A 81 -8.35 15.18 18.17
N ILE A 82 -9.07 14.13 17.79
CA ILE A 82 -8.80 13.37 16.57
C ILE A 82 -9.89 13.62 15.55
N ARG A 83 -9.52 13.64 14.27
CA ARG A 83 -10.45 13.74 13.16
C ARG A 83 -10.43 12.46 12.33
N ARG A 84 -11.61 11.88 12.13
CA ARG A 84 -11.86 10.80 11.18
C ARG A 84 -12.74 11.34 10.06
N SER A 85 -12.20 11.41 8.84
CA SER A 85 -12.91 11.99 7.69
C SER A 85 -13.39 13.42 8.01
N LYS A 86 -14.69 13.62 8.24
CA LYS A 86 -15.34 14.91 8.55
C LYS A 86 -15.73 15.10 10.02
N GLU A 87 -15.60 14.07 10.86
CA GLU A 87 -16.02 14.11 12.26
C GLU A 87 -14.80 14.20 13.18
N SER A 88 -14.87 15.07 14.19
CA SER A 88 -13.82 15.22 15.20
C SER A 88 -14.34 14.88 16.59
N CYS A 89 -13.60 14.09 17.34
CA CYS A 89 -13.94 13.61 18.68
C CYS A 89 -12.68 13.56 19.56
N HIS A 90 -12.85 13.36 20.86
CA HIS A 90 -11.76 13.25 21.82
C HIS A 90 -11.51 11.79 22.16
N TYR A 91 -10.25 11.38 22.05
CA TYR A 91 -9.82 10.01 22.31
C TYR A 91 -8.60 9.98 23.24
N PRO A 92 -8.45 8.96 24.10
CA PRO A 92 -7.30 8.86 24.99
C PRO A 92 -5.98 8.88 24.23
N ARG A 93 -5.10 9.81 24.58
CA ARG A 93 -3.82 10.04 23.91
C ARG A 93 -2.90 8.83 23.99
N ILE A 94 -2.93 8.10 25.11
CA ILE A 94 -2.17 6.85 25.30
C ILE A 94 -2.56 5.75 24.28
N ASN A 95 -3.76 5.84 23.69
CA ASN A 95 -4.26 4.90 22.70
C ASN A 95 -4.13 5.43 21.26
N LEU A 96 -3.32 6.46 21.06
CA LEU A 96 -2.97 6.98 19.75
C LEU A 96 -1.50 6.74 19.51
N LYS A 97 -1.17 6.15 18.37
CA LYS A 97 0.21 5.98 17.92
C LYS A 97 0.47 6.91 16.74
N PRO A 98 1.07 8.10 16.96
CA PRO A 98 1.47 8.99 15.89
C PRO A 98 2.43 8.27 14.94
N LEU A 99 2.27 8.49 13.65
CA LEU A 99 3.13 7.93 12.61
C LEU A 99 3.84 9.08 11.91
N GLY A 100 5.18 9.02 11.94
CA GLY A 100 6.04 9.96 11.23
C GLY A 100 6.14 9.58 9.76
N TYR A 101 6.16 10.57 8.88
CA TYR A 101 6.39 10.38 7.45
C TYR A 101 7.09 11.60 6.88
N GLN A 102 7.81 11.42 5.78
CA GLN A 102 8.52 12.53 5.12
C GLN A 102 7.59 13.28 4.17
N HIS A 103 7.35 14.55 4.45
CA HIS A 103 6.37 15.37 3.72
C HIS A 103 6.71 15.63 2.25
N ALA A 104 7.99 15.59 1.89
CA ALA A 104 8.47 16.02 0.57
C ALA A 104 8.60 14.90 -0.47
N PHE A 105 8.65 13.63 -0.05
CA PHE A 105 8.80 12.52 -0.98
C PHE A 105 7.54 12.40 -1.87
N ARG A 106 7.68 11.97 -3.12
CA ARG A 106 6.54 11.77 -4.04
C ARG A 106 6.83 10.56 -4.94
N PRO A 107 6.40 9.34 -4.54
CA PRO A 107 6.82 8.12 -5.22
C PRO A 107 6.38 8.04 -6.70
N MET A 108 5.26 8.69 -7.05
CA MET A 108 4.75 8.77 -8.41
C MET A 108 5.55 9.70 -9.35
N GLN A 109 6.55 10.44 -8.83
CA GLN A 109 7.36 11.40 -9.60
C GLN A 109 8.74 10.86 -9.97
N THR A 110 8.98 9.56 -9.76
CA THR A 110 10.27 8.94 -10.09
C THR A 110 10.42 8.73 -11.60
N SER A 111 11.67 8.62 -12.07
CA SER A 111 11.99 8.37 -13.48
C SER A 111 11.92 6.90 -13.90
N LEU A 112 11.59 5.99 -12.98
CA LEU A 112 11.49 4.56 -13.27
C LEU A 112 10.21 4.26 -14.07
N ASP A 113 10.30 3.38 -15.07
CA ASP A 113 9.13 2.95 -15.87
C ASP A 113 8.34 1.86 -15.12
N HIS A 114 7.22 2.26 -14.52
CA HIS A 114 6.33 1.35 -13.81
C HIS A 114 5.25 0.77 -14.72
N SER A 115 5.34 0.97 -16.02
CA SER A 115 4.38 0.37 -16.93
C SER A 115 4.48 -1.16 -16.86
N PRO A 116 3.33 -1.87 -16.77
CA PRO A 116 3.36 -3.31 -16.78
C PRO A 116 3.95 -3.74 -18.12
N LYS A 117 4.99 -4.57 -18.07
CA LYS A 117 5.57 -5.14 -19.30
C LYS A 117 4.49 -5.94 -20.03
N PRO A 118 4.54 -6.02 -21.37
CA PRO A 118 3.49 -6.66 -22.15
C PRO A 118 3.55 -8.20 -21.95
N LEU A 119 2.43 -8.90 -22.16
CA LEU A 119 2.27 -10.32 -21.77
C LEU A 119 3.22 -11.25 -22.54
N GLU A 120 3.60 -10.86 -23.76
CA GLU A 120 4.59 -11.49 -24.64
C GLU A 120 5.94 -11.68 -23.95
N ARG A 121 6.30 -10.78 -23.02
CA ARG A 121 7.53 -10.90 -22.21
C ARG A 121 7.46 -12.07 -21.24
N PHE A 122 6.26 -12.42 -20.78
CA PHE A 122 6.04 -13.38 -19.70
C PHE A 122 5.57 -14.74 -20.18
N LEU A 123 4.86 -14.87 -21.31
CA LEU A 123 4.33 -16.16 -21.77
C LEU A 123 5.04 -16.66 -22.99
N PHE A 124 5.33 -17.96 -23.10
CA PHE A 124 5.80 -18.56 -24.35
C PHE A 124 4.82 -18.27 -25.49
N GLN A 125 5.32 -18.15 -26.73
CA GLN A 125 4.49 -17.79 -27.88
C GLN A 125 3.29 -18.73 -28.04
N GLU A 126 3.51 -20.04 -27.85
CA GLU A 126 2.47 -21.07 -27.88
C GLU A 126 1.38 -20.86 -26.82
N ASP A 127 1.75 -20.47 -25.60
CA ASP A 127 0.79 -20.19 -24.53
C ASP A 127 0.01 -18.90 -24.80
N LEU A 128 0.67 -17.89 -25.37
CA LEU A 128 0.06 -16.61 -25.68
C LEU A 128 -1.01 -16.75 -26.77
N GLU A 129 -0.69 -17.44 -27.87
CA GLU A 129 -1.60 -17.68 -29.00
C GLU A 129 -2.81 -18.51 -28.60
N ARG A 130 -2.65 -19.39 -27.61
CA ARG A 130 -3.67 -20.34 -27.17
C ARG A 130 -4.33 -19.96 -25.85
N LEU A 131 -4.05 -18.78 -25.32
CA LEU A 131 -4.56 -18.33 -24.02
C LEU A 131 -6.10 -18.33 -23.96
N SER A 132 -6.76 -18.07 -25.10
CA SER A 132 -8.22 -18.12 -25.25
C SER A 132 -8.79 -19.55 -25.26
N GLU A 133 -7.96 -20.57 -25.53
CA GLU A 133 -8.35 -21.98 -25.51
C GLU A 133 -8.29 -22.58 -24.10
N PHE A 134 -7.48 -22.00 -23.21
CA PHE A 134 -7.28 -22.54 -21.87
C PHE A 134 -8.48 -22.23 -20.97
N GLN A 135 -9.04 -23.26 -20.33
CA GLN A 135 -10.14 -23.07 -19.40
C GLN A 135 -9.62 -22.42 -18.10
N PRO A 136 -10.13 -21.24 -17.73
CA PRO A 136 -9.76 -20.63 -16.46
C PRO A 136 -10.35 -21.44 -15.31
N THR A 137 -9.53 -21.66 -14.29
CA THR A 137 -9.95 -22.26 -13.02
C THR A 137 -9.98 -21.18 -11.95
N SER A 138 -11.14 -20.97 -11.34
CA SER A 138 -11.29 -19.99 -10.26
C SER A 138 -10.58 -20.48 -8.99
N LEU A 139 -9.85 -19.59 -8.34
CA LEU A 139 -9.24 -19.77 -7.02
C LEU A 139 -10.07 -19.11 -5.90
N GLY A 140 -11.26 -18.60 -6.25
CA GLY A 140 -12.09 -17.78 -5.38
C GLY A 140 -11.62 -16.34 -5.29
N SER A 141 -12.18 -15.61 -4.33
CA SER A 141 -11.79 -14.24 -4.03
C SER A 141 -10.41 -14.19 -3.40
N TYR A 142 -9.60 -13.23 -3.82
CA TYR A 142 -8.37 -12.82 -3.17
C TYR A 142 -8.47 -11.36 -2.74
N TYR A 143 -7.87 -11.05 -1.60
CA TYR A 143 -7.92 -9.71 -0.99
C TYR A 143 -6.55 -9.04 -1.11
N PRO A 144 -6.46 -7.89 -1.81
CA PRO A 144 -5.19 -7.29 -2.16
C PRO A 144 -4.59 -6.53 -0.98
N THR A 145 -3.27 -6.59 -0.84
CA THR A 145 -2.42 -5.53 -0.30
C THR A 145 -1.45 -5.07 -1.38
N TYR A 146 -0.66 -4.05 -1.09
CA TYR A 146 0.39 -3.59 -1.99
C TYR A 146 1.74 -3.58 -1.29
N TYR A 147 2.75 -3.97 -2.04
CA TYR A 147 4.15 -3.86 -1.65
C TYR A 147 4.95 -3.20 -2.77
N HIS A 148 6.10 -2.65 -2.39
CA HIS A 148 6.88 -1.76 -3.24
C HIS A 148 8.33 -1.80 -2.82
N LEU A 149 9.25 -1.37 -3.68
CA LEU A 149 10.63 -1.19 -3.26
C LEU A 149 10.70 -0.05 -2.26
N ALA A 150 11.36 -0.30 -1.13
CA ALA A 150 11.72 0.79 -0.24
C ALA A 150 12.64 1.76 -0.97
N LEU A 151 12.40 3.07 -0.82
CA LEU A 151 13.30 4.10 -1.33
C LEU A 151 13.92 4.83 -0.15
N GLU A 152 15.24 4.91 -0.10
CA GLU A 152 15.92 5.56 1.02
C GLU A 152 15.57 7.05 1.14
N GLU A 153 15.23 7.69 0.02
CA GLU A 153 14.72 9.06 0.01
C GLU A 153 13.43 9.23 0.81
N ALA A 154 12.61 8.19 0.93
CA ALA A 154 11.38 8.19 1.72
C ALA A 154 11.61 7.86 3.21
N PHE A 155 12.78 7.28 3.54
CA PHE A 155 13.11 6.75 4.86
C PHE A 155 14.51 7.17 5.32
N PRO A 156 14.77 8.49 5.48
CA PRO A 156 16.04 9.01 5.93
C PRO A 156 16.29 8.66 7.39
N GLY A 157 17.55 8.61 7.79
CA GLY A 157 17.96 8.23 9.12
C GLY A 157 19.48 8.17 9.22
N THR A 158 19.98 7.76 10.37
CA THR A 158 21.42 7.57 10.59
C THR A 158 21.96 6.50 9.66
N GLU A 159 23.04 6.81 8.95
CA GLU A 159 23.71 5.84 8.08
C GLU A 159 24.42 4.75 8.89
N VAL A 160 24.10 3.50 8.58
CA VAL A 160 24.67 2.31 9.20
C VAL A 160 25.20 1.37 8.11
N PRO A 161 26.22 0.54 8.43
CA PRO A 161 26.73 -0.44 7.48
C PRO A 161 25.70 -1.56 7.22
N ALA A 162 25.56 -1.92 5.94
CA ALA A 162 24.82 -3.08 5.48
C ALA A 162 25.80 -4.24 5.21
N TYR A 163 25.51 -5.40 5.79
CA TYR A 163 26.39 -6.57 5.71
C TYR A 163 25.80 -7.68 4.85
N SER A 164 26.64 -8.34 4.06
CA SER A 164 26.31 -9.57 3.35
C SER A 164 26.08 -10.74 4.30
N PRO A 165 25.48 -11.85 3.82
CA PRO A 165 25.42 -13.11 4.57
C PRO A 165 26.81 -13.60 5.03
N SER A 166 27.87 -13.33 4.28
CA SER A 166 29.25 -13.64 4.65
C SER A 166 29.87 -12.67 5.66
N GLY A 167 29.14 -11.66 6.12
CA GLY A 167 29.62 -10.66 7.09
C GLY A 167 30.45 -9.53 6.49
N LYS A 168 30.58 -9.46 5.16
CA LYS A 168 31.27 -8.37 4.46
C LYS A 168 30.39 -7.12 4.39
N GLU A 169 30.94 -5.94 4.67
CA GLU A 169 30.23 -4.68 4.39
C GLU A 169 30.07 -4.51 2.88
N ILE A 170 28.84 -4.36 2.42
CA ILE A 170 28.49 -4.20 0.98
C ILE A 170 28.01 -2.79 0.66
N GLY A 171 27.82 -1.95 1.68
CA GLY A 171 27.48 -0.55 1.54
C GLY A 171 27.00 0.04 2.86
N ARG A 172 26.58 1.30 2.82
CA ARG A 172 26.01 2.03 3.94
C ARG A 172 24.72 2.70 3.48
N ALA A 173 23.72 2.71 4.35
CA ALA A 173 22.44 3.34 4.09
C ALA A 173 21.75 3.70 5.41
N SER A 174 20.70 4.52 5.35
CA SER A 174 19.85 4.86 6.49
C SER A 174 19.33 3.60 7.21
N ALA A 175 19.44 3.58 8.54
CA ALA A 175 18.88 2.51 9.38
C ALA A 175 17.37 2.34 9.17
N THR A 176 16.63 3.44 9.02
CA THR A 176 15.18 3.40 8.78
C THR A 176 14.87 2.81 7.40
N PHE A 177 15.67 3.14 6.38
CA PHE A 177 15.55 2.54 5.05
C PHE A 177 15.81 1.04 5.09
N LEU A 178 16.90 0.60 5.74
CA LEU A 178 17.22 -0.83 5.86
C LEU A 178 16.13 -1.59 6.63
N GLU A 179 15.49 -0.97 7.62
CA GLU A 179 14.30 -1.55 8.26
C GLU A 179 13.16 -1.75 7.25
N GLN A 180 12.88 -0.78 6.37
CA GLN A 180 11.87 -0.95 5.32
C GLN A 180 12.26 -2.01 4.29
N VAL A 181 13.55 -2.12 3.93
CA VAL A 181 14.04 -3.21 3.07
C VAL A 181 13.74 -4.59 3.68
N ARG A 182 13.80 -4.73 5.01
CA ARG A 182 13.42 -5.99 5.69
C ARG A 182 11.93 -6.30 5.57
N TRP A 183 11.08 -5.28 5.53
CA TRP A 183 9.63 -5.44 5.42
C TRP A 183 9.18 -5.70 3.99
N GLU A 184 9.67 -4.89 3.06
CA GLU A 184 9.30 -4.93 1.64
C GLU A 184 10.11 -5.98 0.85
N GLY A 185 11.17 -6.51 1.45
CA GLY A 185 12.09 -7.50 0.86
C GLY A 185 13.21 -6.89 0.01
N SER A 186 12.99 -5.73 -0.62
CA SER A 186 13.99 -5.05 -1.44
C SER A 186 13.86 -3.51 -1.39
N GLY A 187 14.93 -2.79 -1.72
CA GLY A 187 14.89 -1.33 -1.83
C GLY A 187 16.10 -0.71 -2.53
N ILE A 188 15.96 0.56 -2.88
CA ILE A 188 16.98 1.36 -3.60
C ILE A 188 17.46 2.48 -2.69
N ALA A 189 18.77 2.49 -2.45
CA ALA A 189 19.46 3.53 -1.69
C ALA A 189 19.67 4.80 -2.53
N LYS A 190 20.00 5.91 -1.87
CA LYS A 190 20.26 7.22 -2.51
C LYS A 190 21.44 7.18 -3.48
N ASP A 191 22.39 6.28 -3.25
CA ASP A 191 23.55 6.05 -4.12
C ASP A 191 23.22 5.13 -5.32
N GLY A 192 21.95 4.71 -5.46
CA GLY A 192 21.48 3.83 -6.52
C GLY A 192 21.72 2.34 -6.27
N LYS A 193 22.42 1.96 -5.18
CA LYS A 193 22.57 0.54 -4.82
C LYS A 193 21.21 -0.05 -4.46
N LYS A 194 20.98 -1.26 -4.97
CA LYS A 194 19.76 -2.01 -4.69
C LYS A 194 20.05 -3.13 -3.72
N TYR A 195 19.34 -3.12 -2.59
CA TYR A 195 19.51 -4.06 -1.50
C TYR A 195 18.34 -5.03 -1.46
N HIS A 196 18.63 -6.32 -1.37
CA HIS A 196 17.67 -7.39 -1.10
C HIS A 196 17.90 -7.91 0.32
N PHE A 197 16.84 -8.13 1.10
CA PHE A 197 16.96 -8.69 2.44
C PHE A 197 17.22 -10.19 2.38
N ALA A 198 18.36 -10.62 2.92
CA ALA A 198 18.82 -12.01 2.89
C ALA A 198 18.58 -12.79 4.20
N GLY A 199 17.78 -12.23 5.12
CA GLY A 199 17.54 -12.82 6.44
C GLY A 199 18.52 -12.32 7.51
N GLU A 200 18.16 -12.47 8.79
CA GLU A 200 19.05 -12.22 9.95
C GLU A 200 19.75 -10.84 9.98
N GLY A 201 19.10 -9.81 9.42
CA GLY A 201 19.69 -8.47 9.32
C GLY A 201 20.81 -8.35 8.27
N LYS A 202 20.90 -9.31 7.36
CA LYS A 202 21.85 -9.34 6.23
C LYS A 202 21.18 -8.97 4.92
N TYR A 203 21.99 -8.54 3.96
CA TYR A 203 21.51 -8.02 2.68
C TYR A 203 22.40 -8.48 1.52
N GLU A 204 21.86 -8.50 0.32
CA GLU A 204 22.60 -8.74 -0.91
C GLU A 204 22.39 -7.56 -1.88
N LEU A 205 23.39 -7.29 -2.71
CA LEU A 205 23.23 -6.35 -3.82
C LEU A 205 22.70 -7.09 -5.05
N TYR A 206 21.85 -6.43 -5.83
CA TYR A 206 21.33 -6.99 -7.08
C TYR A 206 21.33 -5.96 -8.21
N ASP A 207 21.42 -6.45 -9.45
CA ASP A 207 21.44 -5.65 -10.68
C ASP A 207 20.25 -5.95 -11.60
N LEU A 208 19.10 -6.27 -11.00
CA LEU A 208 17.82 -6.40 -11.68
C LEU A 208 17.12 -5.04 -11.77
N GLU A 209 16.25 -4.85 -12.76
CA GLU A 209 15.48 -3.60 -12.93
C GLU A 209 14.71 -3.26 -11.65
N TRP A 210 14.03 -4.25 -11.07
CA TRP A 210 13.13 -4.07 -9.92
C TRP A 210 13.54 -4.88 -8.69
N GLY A 211 13.65 -6.20 -8.78
CA GLY A 211 14.07 -7.02 -7.63
C GLY A 211 13.81 -8.51 -7.86
N TRP A 212 14.27 -9.32 -6.92
CA TRP A 212 14.06 -10.76 -6.93
C TRP A 212 12.65 -11.12 -6.46
N GLY A 213 11.99 -12.01 -7.19
CA GLY A 213 10.84 -12.75 -6.67
C GLY A 213 11.29 -13.98 -5.88
N ALA A 214 10.37 -14.60 -5.15
CA ALA A 214 10.64 -15.76 -4.30
C ALA A 214 11.13 -17.05 -5.02
N GLY A 215 11.33 -17.06 -6.33
CA GLY A 215 11.86 -18.22 -7.07
C GLY A 215 13.19 -17.89 -7.72
N TYR A 216 14.15 -18.82 -7.66
CA TYR A 216 15.41 -18.69 -8.41
C TYR A 216 15.13 -18.24 -9.84
N ASN A 217 15.76 -17.13 -10.25
CA ASN A 217 15.64 -16.46 -11.56
C ASN A 217 14.36 -15.66 -11.84
N TYR A 218 13.37 -15.62 -10.95
CA TYR A 218 12.21 -14.74 -11.18
C TYR A 218 12.50 -13.30 -10.75
N GLN A 219 12.12 -12.36 -11.61
CA GLN A 219 12.13 -10.94 -11.31
C GLN A 219 10.71 -10.44 -11.01
N VAL A 220 10.56 -9.51 -10.07
CA VAL A 220 9.30 -8.81 -9.83
C VAL A 220 9.09 -7.67 -10.84
N PHE A 221 7.85 -7.45 -11.29
CA PHE A 221 7.54 -6.36 -12.23
C PHE A 221 6.30 -5.58 -11.78
N PRO A 222 6.34 -4.23 -11.79
CA PRO A 222 5.22 -3.41 -11.33
C PRO A 222 3.93 -3.79 -12.05
N TYR A 223 2.87 -3.95 -11.28
CA TYR A 223 1.54 -4.34 -11.72
C TYR A 223 1.48 -5.70 -12.44
N ARG A 224 2.54 -6.51 -12.39
CA ARG A 224 2.58 -7.85 -13.00
C ARG A 224 2.84 -8.95 -11.98
N THR A 225 3.48 -8.63 -10.87
CA THR A 225 3.81 -9.62 -9.85
C THR A 225 2.79 -9.64 -8.72
N LEU A 226 2.41 -10.85 -8.32
CA LEU A 226 1.63 -11.12 -7.11
C LEU A 226 2.44 -12.01 -6.16
N ALA A 227 2.55 -11.58 -4.91
CA ALA A 227 3.05 -12.39 -3.83
C ALA A 227 1.89 -13.18 -3.20
N VAL A 228 2.03 -14.51 -3.15
CA VAL A 228 1.02 -15.42 -2.60
C VAL A 228 1.66 -16.46 -1.68
N SER A 229 0.84 -17.11 -0.87
CA SER A 229 1.25 -18.33 -0.17
C SER A 229 1.19 -19.51 -1.14
N PHE A 230 2.35 -20.01 -1.55
CA PHE A 230 2.41 -21.18 -2.44
C PHE A 230 1.87 -22.46 -1.80
N LYS A 231 1.94 -22.55 -0.47
CA LYS A 231 1.31 -23.64 0.27
C LYS A 231 -0.21 -23.61 0.08
N ASP A 232 -0.83 -22.46 0.31
CA ASP A 232 -2.29 -22.34 0.25
C ASP A 232 -2.78 -22.40 -1.21
N LEU A 233 -1.99 -21.90 -2.16
CA LEU A 233 -2.22 -22.13 -3.59
C LEU A 233 -2.24 -23.62 -3.91
N CYS A 234 -1.28 -24.39 -3.39
CA CYS A 234 -1.27 -25.84 -3.55
C CYS A 234 -2.48 -26.53 -2.91
N GLU A 235 -2.95 -26.07 -1.74
CA GLU A 235 -4.19 -26.58 -1.13
C GLU A 235 -5.40 -26.36 -2.04
N LYS A 236 -5.50 -25.18 -2.68
CA LYS A 236 -6.61 -24.85 -3.60
C LYS A 236 -6.59 -25.65 -4.91
N ILE A 237 -5.41 -26.03 -5.42
CA ILE A 237 -5.27 -26.69 -6.72
C ILE A 237 -4.80 -28.15 -6.63
N GLY A 238 -4.58 -28.67 -5.41
CA GLY A 238 -3.88 -29.92 -5.17
C GLY A 238 -4.54 -31.15 -5.77
N SER A 239 -5.87 -31.12 -5.98
CA SER A 239 -6.59 -32.17 -6.71
C SER A 239 -6.22 -32.27 -8.20
N ARG A 240 -5.63 -31.21 -8.77
CA ARG A 240 -5.23 -31.13 -10.18
C ARG A 240 -3.73 -31.32 -10.40
N ILE A 241 -2.90 -31.10 -9.37
CA ILE A 241 -1.45 -31.23 -9.46
C ILE A 241 -0.96 -32.20 -8.39
N SER A 242 -0.65 -33.43 -8.82
CA SER A 242 -0.08 -34.44 -7.94
C SER A 242 1.23 -33.95 -7.31
N SER A 243 1.38 -34.19 -6.00
CA SER A 243 2.52 -33.74 -5.18
C SER A 243 2.87 -32.27 -5.41
N CYS A 244 1.87 -31.39 -5.26
CA CYS A 244 2.03 -29.96 -5.44
C CYS A 244 3.08 -29.38 -4.48
N ASN A 245 3.94 -28.50 -5.01
CA ASN A 245 4.96 -27.79 -4.24
C ASN A 245 5.28 -26.44 -4.89
N LYS A 246 6.07 -25.61 -4.20
CA LYS A 246 6.48 -24.28 -4.69
C LYS A 246 7.07 -24.32 -6.10
N SER A 247 7.97 -25.24 -6.44
CA SER A 247 8.62 -25.25 -7.76
C SER A 247 7.67 -25.57 -8.91
N LYS A 248 6.56 -26.28 -8.64
CA LYS A 248 5.50 -26.56 -9.63
C LYS A 248 4.54 -25.38 -9.86
N VAL A 249 4.29 -24.56 -8.83
CA VAL A 249 3.26 -23.51 -8.89
C VAL A 249 3.80 -22.08 -8.97
N ILE A 250 5.08 -21.87 -8.66
CA ILE A 250 5.68 -20.55 -8.79
C ILE A 250 5.69 -20.11 -10.26
N GLY A 251 5.41 -18.83 -10.49
CA GLY A 251 5.25 -18.27 -11.82
C GLY A 251 3.92 -18.63 -12.49
N THR A 252 2.94 -19.21 -11.80
CA THR A 252 1.61 -19.44 -12.39
C THR A 252 1.03 -18.14 -12.96
N LEU A 253 0.48 -18.20 -14.17
CA LEU A 253 -0.27 -17.09 -14.76
C LEU A 253 -1.63 -16.97 -14.06
N ALA A 254 -1.90 -15.79 -13.51
CA ALA A 254 -3.16 -15.43 -12.88
C ALA A 254 -3.89 -14.36 -13.71
N PHE A 255 -5.21 -14.35 -13.62
CA PHE A 255 -6.08 -13.34 -14.21
C PHE A 255 -7.08 -12.83 -13.18
N ILE A 256 -7.19 -11.51 -13.05
CA ILE A 256 -8.13 -10.82 -12.15
C ILE A 256 -9.03 -9.92 -13.02
N SER A 257 -10.28 -10.34 -13.24
CA SER A 257 -11.18 -9.67 -14.19
C SER A 257 -11.49 -8.23 -13.78
N LYS A 258 -11.67 -7.98 -12.48
CA LYS A 258 -11.93 -6.66 -11.90
C LYS A 258 -10.87 -5.61 -12.30
N ILE A 259 -9.60 -6.02 -12.42
CA ILE A 259 -8.52 -5.13 -12.86
C ILE A 259 -8.71 -4.72 -14.33
N LYS A 260 -9.01 -5.69 -15.20
CA LYS A 260 -9.28 -5.43 -16.63
C LYS A 260 -10.52 -4.56 -16.83
N GLU A 261 -11.59 -4.88 -16.11
CA GLU A 261 -12.89 -4.19 -16.18
C GLU A 261 -12.80 -2.71 -15.76
N LYS A 262 -11.93 -2.40 -14.81
CA LYS A 262 -11.65 -1.02 -14.38
C LYS A 262 -10.98 -0.15 -15.43
N LYS A 263 -10.47 -0.73 -16.53
CA LYS A 263 -9.76 -0.01 -17.60
C LYS A 263 -8.70 0.93 -17.02
N ILE A 264 -7.85 0.39 -16.14
CA ILE A 264 -6.81 1.16 -15.44
C ILE A 264 -5.77 1.59 -16.47
N LYS A 265 -5.61 2.90 -16.68
CA LYS A 265 -4.64 3.46 -17.61
C LYS A 265 -3.26 3.50 -16.96
N MET A 266 -2.29 2.85 -17.59
CA MET A 266 -0.92 2.73 -17.12
C MET A 266 -0.05 3.92 -17.57
N GLN A 267 1.18 4.02 -17.05
CA GLN A 267 2.11 5.12 -17.38
C GLN A 267 2.38 5.24 -18.89
N ASN A 268 2.52 4.12 -19.59
CA ASN A 268 2.65 4.08 -21.06
C ASN A 268 1.34 4.40 -21.84
N GLY A 269 0.26 4.79 -21.14
CA GLY A 269 -1.03 5.12 -21.73
C GLY A 269 -1.90 3.93 -22.13
N LYS A 270 -1.40 2.68 -22.05
CA LYS A 270 -2.18 1.46 -22.32
C LYS A 270 -3.02 1.07 -21.10
N TYR A 271 -4.06 0.27 -21.31
CA TYR A 271 -4.85 -0.29 -20.22
C TYR A 271 -4.23 -1.56 -19.66
N HIS A 272 -4.35 -1.76 -18.34
CA HIS A 272 -3.99 -3.03 -17.72
C HIS A 272 -4.89 -4.17 -18.23
N ASP A 273 -4.29 -5.27 -18.66
CA ASP A 273 -5.00 -6.39 -19.30
C ASP A 273 -5.61 -7.39 -18.28
N GLY A 274 -5.24 -7.28 -17.01
CA GLY A 274 -5.72 -8.10 -15.90
C GLY A 274 -4.89 -9.34 -15.60
N TYR A 275 -3.78 -9.56 -16.31
CA TYR A 275 -2.90 -10.71 -16.13
C TYR A 275 -1.73 -10.42 -15.20
N PHE A 276 -1.36 -11.43 -14.41
CA PHE A 276 -0.30 -11.37 -13.41
C PHE A 276 0.48 -12.68 -13.33
N CYS A 277 1.67 -12.63 -12.76
CA CYS A 277 2.53 -13.77 -12.46
C CYS A 277 2.59 -13.97 -10.94
N LEU A 278 2.26 -15.18 -10.49
CA LEU A 278 2.40 -15.61 -9.09
C LEU A 278 3.86 -16.03 -8.83
N ASN A 279 4.81 -15.10 -8.93
CA ASN A 279 6.24 -15.40 -8.87
C ASN A 279 6.93 -14.91 -7.59
N ASP A 280 6.17 -14.41 -6.63
CA ASP A 280 6.70 -13.94 -5.35
C ASP A 280 5.93 -14.53 -4.15
N THR A 281 6.47 -14.34 -2.94
CA THR A 281 5.86 -14.77 -1.69
C THR A 281 6.19 -13.82 -0.57
N GLY A 282 5.37 -13.82 0.48
CA GLY A 282 5.61 -13.04 1.68
C GLY A 282 5.69 -13.94 2.91
N SER A 283 5.97 -13.31 4.06
CA SER A 283 5.91 -14.02 5.34
C SER A 283 4.51 -14.65 5.54
N PRO A 284 4.43 -15.92 6.01
CA PRO A 284 3.16 -16.61 6.23
C PRO A 284 2.30 -15.95 7.32
N LEU A 285 2.85 -15.03 8.10
CA LEU A 285 2.08 -14.22 9.05
C LEU A 285 1.24 -13.13 8.36
N TYR A 286 1.61 -12.76 7.13
CA TYR A 286 0.99 -11.68 6.37
C TYR A 286 0.34 -12.18 5.09
N ILE A 287 1.07 -12.93 4.25
CA ILE A 287 0.54 -13.48 2.99
C ILE A 287 0.17 -14.94 3.23
N ARG A 288 -1.12 -15.16 3.51
CA ARG A 288 -1.70 -16.48 3.83
C ARG A 288 -3.10 -16.59 3.22
N ASP A 289 -3.51 -17.82 2.95
CA ASP A 289 -4.81 -18.22 2.43
C ASP A 289 -5.18 -17.51 1.12
N ASP A 290 -6.08 -16.53 1.22
CA ASP A 290 -6.63 -15.75 0.11
C ASP A 290 -6.16 -14.28 0.11
N ARG A 291 -5.11 -13.96 0.87
CA ARG A 291 -4.42 -12.67 0.76
C ARG A 291 -3.39 -12.71 -0.35
N VAL A 292 -3.31 -11.61 -1.11
CA VAL A 292 -2.32 -11.40 -2.16
C VAL A 292 -1.68 -10.04 -2.00
N ASP A 293 -0.36 -9.96 -2.16
CA ASP A 293 0.33 -8.68 -2.25
C ASP A 293 0.63 -8.35 -3.71
N MET A 294 0.25 -7.17 -4.20
CA MET A 294 0.52 -6.77 -5.58
C MET A 294 1.71 -5.82 -5.62
N PHE A 295 2.72 -6.15 -6.43
CA PHE A 295 3.89 -5.32 -6.55
C PHE A 295 3.58 -4.08 -7.38
N VAL A 296 3.77 -2.88 -6.83
CA VAL A 296 3.43 -1.62 -7.51
C VAL A 296 4.66 -0.79 -7.91
N GLY A 297 5.85 -1.39 -7.87
CA GLY A 297 7.13 -0.74 -8.20
C GLY A 297 7.67 0.05 -7.01
N VAL A 298 7.92 1.36 -7.16
CA VAL A 298 8.27 2.23 -6.01
C VAL A 298 7.08 3.09 -5.55
N HIS A 299 5.90 2.85 -6.10
CA HIS A 299 4.68 3.55 -5.73
C HIS A 299 4.22 3.14 -4.33
N GLY A 300 3.53 4.04 -3.62
CA GLY A 300 3.11 3.80 -2.25
C GLY A 300 2.17 2.59 -2.12
N GLY A 301 2.22 1.95 -0.95
CA GLY A 301 1.44 0.74 -0.64
C GLY A 301 -0.02 0.99 -0.23
N GLY A 302 -0.55 2.21 -0.33
CA GLY A 302 -1.91 2.52 0.14
C GLY A 302 -2.04 2.61 1.65
N SER A 303 -0.94 2.70 2.41
CA SER A 303 -0.97 2.98 3.85
C SER A 303 -1.94 4.12 4.19
N PRO A 304 -3.00 3.86 4.99
CA PRO A 304 -3.98 4.89 5.34
C PRO A 304 -3.42 5.90 6.34
N TYR A 305 -2.22 5.66 6.87
CA TYR A 305 -1.54 6.49 7.85
C TYR A 305 -0.54 7.48 7.23
N GLN A 306 -0.61 7.66 5.92
CA GLN A 306 0.19 8.60 5.17
C GLN A 306 -0.73 9.51 4.35
N PRO A 307 -0.30 10.74 4.03
CA PRO A 307 -0.99 11.56 3.05
C PRO A 307 -1.20 10.82 1.75
N GLN A 308 -2.28 11.18 1.06
CA GLN A 308 -2.64 10.54 -0.20
C GLN A 308 -1.51 10.65 -1.23
N GLU A 309 -0.77 11.76 -1.26
CA GLU A 309 0.32 11.95 -2.23
C GLU A 309 1.50 10.97 -2.05
N LEU A 310 1.66 10.41 -0.85
CA LEU A 310 2.70 9.42 -0.53
C LEU A 310 2.23 7.98 -0.69
N SER A 311 0.93 7.77 -0.55
CA SER A 311 0.35 6.44 -0.43
C SER A 311 -0.27 5.92 -1.73
N ARG A 312 -0.20 6.71 -2.82
CA ARG A 312 -0.87 6.42 -4.09
C ARG A 312 -0.09 5.48 -5.01
N ASN A 313 -0.86 4.77 -5.83
CA ASN A 313 -0.42 4.01 -6.98
C ASN A 313 -1.59 3.90 -7.98
N LEU A 314 -1.33 3.45 -9.22
CA LEU A 314 -2.35 3.40 -10.27
C LEU A 314 -3.57 2.50 -9.97
N PHE A 315 -3.40 1.43 -9.18
CA PHE A 315 -4.51 0.57 -8.79
C PHE A 315 -5.39 1.24 -7.73
N LEU A 316 -4.78 1.91 -6.75
CA LEU A 316 -5.49 2.74 -5.76
C LEU A 316 -6.28 3.86 -6.42
N ASP A 317 -5.66 4.58 -7.36
CA ASP A 317 -6.29 5.68 -8.09
C ASP A 317 -7.51 5.21 -8.90
N ALA A 318 -7.53 3.94 -9.33
CA ALA A 318 -8.67 3.31 -10.00
C ALA A 318 -9.73 2.72 -9.03
N GLY A 319 -9.52 2.88 -7.72
CA GLY A 319 -10.40 2.38 -6.67
C GLY A 319 -10.28 0.88 -6.40
N ILE A 320 -9.09 0.29 -6.63
CA ILE A 320 -8.75 -1.03 -6.10
C ILE A 320 -8.16 -0.81 -4.69
N ASN A 321 -9.03 -0.84 -3.70
CA ASN A 321 -8.64 -0.60 -2.31
C ASN A 321 -7.98 -1.85 -1.70
N PRO A 322 -6.85 -1.73 -1.00
CA PRO A 322 -6.19 -2.82 -0.32
C PRO A 322 -6.85 -3.07 1.04
N LEU A 323 -6.49 -4.20 1.65
CA LEU A 323 -6.78 -4.45 3.05
C LEU A 323 -6.03 -3.44 3.93
N TYR A 324 -6.76 -2.83 4.84
CA TYR A 324 -6.23 -1.95 5.89
C TYR A 324 -6.31 -2.66 7.24
N PRO A 325 -5.46 -2.31 8.21
CA PRO A 325 -5.56 -2.89 9.55
C PRO A 325 -6.96 -2.75 10.18
N SER A 326 -7.72 -1.70 9.84
CA SER A 326 -9.10 -1.48 10.26
C SER A 326 -10.13 -2.46 9.71
N ASP A 327 -9.76 -3.29 8.72
CA ASP A 327 -10.66 -4.32 8.16
C ASP A 327 -10.77 -5.56 9.07
N TRP A 328 -10.05 -5.57 10.20
CA TRP A 328 -10.24 -6.54 11.28
C TRP A 328 -10.84 -5.82 12.48
N LYS A 329 -11.89 -6.40 13.09
CA LYS A 329 -12.57 -5.82 14.25
C LYS A 329 -11.93 -6.14 15.58
N LEU A 330 -11.12 -7.20 15.64
CA LEU A 330 -10.52 -7.66 16.89
C LEU A 330 -9.01 -7.84 16.75
N TYR A 331 -8.30 -7.24 17.69
CA TYR A 331 -6.86 -7.35 17.89
C TYR A 331 -6.58 -7.65 19.36
N SER A 332 -5.65 -8.59 19.63
CA SER A 332 -5.18 -8.86 21.00
C SER A 332 -4.09 -7.89 21.44
N SER A 333 -3.33 -7.35 20.47
CA SER A 333 -2.26 -6.38 20.68
C SER A 333 -2.16 -5.42 19.49
N GLU A 334 -1.15 -4.53 19.47
CA GLU A 334 -0.96 -3.60 18.35
C GLU A 334 -0.83 -4.29 16.98
N LYS A 335 -0.24 -5.50 16.95
CA LYS A 335 0.14 -6.20 15.72
C LYS A 335 -0.64 -7.50 15.50
N GLU A 336 -1.18 -8.07 16.56
CA GLU A 336 -1.85 -9.36 16.52
C GLU A 336 -3.33 -9.19 16.29
N ARG A 337 -3.75 -9.51 15.07
CA ARG A 337 -5.15 -9.54 14.66
C ARG A 337 -5.75 -10.91 14.95
N PHE A 338 -7.01 -10.92 15.39
CA PHE A 338 -7.80 -12.13 15.44
C PHE A 338 -8.15 -12.55 14.00
N TRP A 339 -8.12 -13.86 13.76
CA TRP A 339 -8.49 -14.42 12.47
C TRP A 339 -9.65 -15.38 12.66
N CYS A 340 -10.67 -15.24 11.83
CA CYS A 340 -11.77 -16.17 11.88
C CYS A 340 -11.28 -17.59 11.54
N PRO A 341 -11.73 -18.63 12.27
CA PRO A 341 -11.46 -20.01 11.89
C PRO A 341 -11.98 -20.29 10.47
N LYS A 342 -11.23 -21.04 9.66
CA LYS A 342 -11.53 -21.28 8.23
C LYS A 342 -12.95 -21.84 8.03
N GLU A 343 -13.37 -22.74 8.91
CA GLU A 343 -14.67 -23.40 8.92
C GLU A 343 -15.84 -22.48 9.33
N LYS A 344 -15.54 -21.32 9.93
CA LYS A 344 -16.51 -20.29 10.31
C LYS A 344 -16.48 -19.07 9.39
N LEU A 345 -15.69 -19.08 8.32
CA LEU A 345 -15.68 -18.00 7.35
C LEU A 345 -17.05 -17.89 6.67
N PRO A 346 -17.54 -16.67 6.40
CA PRO A 346 -18.81 -16.48 5.73
C PRO A 346 -18.85 -17.15 4.36
N ARG A 347 -19.85 -18.01 4.12
CA ARG A 347 -20.12 -18.54 2.77
C ARG A 347 -20.55 -17.43 1.81
N ASN A 348 -21.32 -16.47 2.32
CA ASN A 348 -21.61 -15.21 1.64
C ASN A 348 -21.01 -14.03 2.43
N PRO A 349 -19.83 -13.52 2.00
CA PRO A 349 -19.16 -12.37 2.60
C PRO A 349 -20.05 -11.13 2.80
N PHE A 350 -21.04 -10.90 1.93
CA PHE A 350 -21.92 -9.73 1.97
C PHE A 350 -23.14 -9.89 2.89
N SER A 351 -23.43 -11.11 3.34
CA SER A 351 -24.53 -11.38 4.27
C SER A 351 -24.20 -12.58 5.17
N PRO A 352 -23.26 -12.42 6.13
CA PRO A 352 -22.86 -13.50 7.01
C PRO A 352 -23.97 -13.85 8.01
N SER A 353 -24.22 -15.14 8.18
CA SER A 353 -25.16 -15.68 9.18
C SER A 353 -24.66 -15.48 10.62
N GLU A 354 -25.52 -15.70 11.61
CA GLU A 354 -25.16 -15.52 13.03
C GLU A 354 -24.10 -16.50 13.53
N SER A 355 -24.05 -17.71 12.96
CA SER A 355 -23.07 -18.74 13.33
C SER A 355 -21.70 -18.54 12.67
N GLU A 356 -21.62 -17.68 11.66
CA GLU A 356 -20.39 -17.36 10.95
C GLU A 356 -19.63 -16.20 11.62
N CYS A 357 -18.31 -16.24 11.50
CA CYS A 357 -17.44 -15.25 12.09
C CYS A 357 -17.45 -13.96 11.27
N LYS A 358 -17.67 -12.83 11.96
CA LYS A 358 -17.78 -11.50 11.34
C LYS A 358 -16.60 -10.58 11.68
N LEU A 359 -15.56 -11.09 12.33
CA LEU A 359 -14.52 -10.25 12.95
C LEU A 359 -13.34 -9.91 12.04
N ASP A 360 -13.23 -10.53 10.86
CA ASP A 360 -12.15 -10.29 9.91
C ASP A 360 -12.64 -9.71 8.57
N TYR A 361 -11.68 -9.44 7.68
CA TYR A 361 -11.91 -8.75 6.41
C TYR A 361 -12.90 -9.45 5.48
N HIS A 362 -13.16 -10.75 5.64
CA HIS A 362 -14.14 -11.44 4.79
C HIS A 362 -15.54 -10.86 5.02
N ALA A 363 -15.90 -10.54 6.25
CA ALA A 363 -17.19 -9.91 6.56
C ALA A 363 -17.12 -8.38 6.60
N GLN A 364 -15.95 -7.81 6.89
CA GLN A 364 -15.78 -6.38 7.14
C GLN A 364 -15.41 -5.58 5.90
N ALA A 365 -14.79 -6.22 4.90
CA ALA A 365 -14.41 -5.59 3.63
C ALA A 365 -14.65 -6.53 2.43
N PRO A 366 -15.83 -7.17 2.31
CA PRO A 366 -16.12 -8.15 1.25
C PRO A 366 -15.96 -7.57 -0.16
N GLU A 367 -16.20 -6.26 -0.33
CA GLU A 367 -16.10 -5.54 -1.59
C GLU A 367 -14.65 -5.41 -2.12
N LYS A 368 -13.65 -5.62 -1.25
CA LYS A 368 -12.23 -5.61 -1.63
C LYS A 368 -11.79 -6.93 -2.24
N GLY A 369 -12.53 -8.01 -2.02
CA GLY A 369 -12.29 -9.30 -2.65
C GLY A 369 -12.34 -9.19 -4.19
N MET A 370 -11.44 -9.90 -4.85
CA MET A 370 -11.35 -9.97 -6.30
C MET A 370 -11.19 -11.42 -6.73
N GLU A 371 -12.05 -11.89 -7.64
CA GLU A 371 -11.91 -13.25 -8.16
C GLU A 371 -10.57 -13.40 -8.90
N MET A 372 -9.77 -14.38 -8.49
CA MET A 372 -8.53 -14.75 -9.17
C MET A 372 -8.71 -16.07 -9.91
N LYS A 373 -8.28 -16.09 -11.18
CA LYS A 373 -8.33 -17.27 -12.05
C LYS A 373 -6.92 -17.67 -12.46
N ILE A 374 -6.69 -18.96 -12.66
CA ILE A 374 -5.46 -19.50 -13.23
C ILE A 374 -5.78 -20.40 -14.42
N PHE A 375 -4.76 -20.79 -15.19
CA PHE A 375 -4.96 -21.51 -16.45
C PHE A 375 -4.19 -22.83 -16.45
N PHE A 376 -4.85 -23.87 -16.91
CA PHE A 376 -4.26 -25.18 -17.16
C PHE A 376 -4.21 -25.44 -18.66
N ARG A 377 -3.09 -25.99 -19.12
CA ARG A 377 -2.96 -26.57 -20.46
C ARG A 377 -3.76 -27.87 -20.55
N LYS A 378 -3.95 -28.37 -21.78
CA LYS A 378 -4.68 -29.63 -22.04
C LYS A 378 -4.03 -30.85 -21.40
N ASP A 379 -2.71 -30.82 -21.18
CA ASP A 379 -1.95 -31.87 -20.50
C ASP A 379 -2.06 -31.82 -18.96
N GLY A 380 -2.82 -30.86 -18.42
CA GLY A 380 -2.98 -30.67 -16.97
C GLY A 380 -1.86 -29.86 -16.31
N SER A 381 -0.87 -29.37 -17.07
CA SER A 381 0.16 -28.48 -16.54
C SER A 381 -0.35 -27.04 -16.41
N LEU A 382 0.24 -26.26 -15.50
CA LEU A 382 -0.08 -24.83 -15.34
C LEU A 382 0.52 -24.01 -16.47
N VAL A 383 -0.23 -23.04 -16.99
CA VAL A 383 0.34 -21.94 -17.78
C VAL A 383 1.19 -21.09 -16.83
N ARG A 384 2.46 -20.90 -17.19
CA ARG A 384 3.46 -20.25 -16.31
C ARG A 384 4.14 -19.11 -17.04
N CYS A 385 4.39 -18.05 -16.30
CA CYS A 385 5.30 -16.99 -16.66
C CYS A 385 6.74 -17.51 -16.72
N ARG A 386 7.46 -17.05 -17.73
CA ARG A 386 8.91 -17.24 -17.92
C ARG A 386 9.67 -16.58 -16.76
N THR A 387 10.81 -17.18 -16.39
CA THR A 387 11.78 -16.62 -15.43
C THR A 387 12.53 -15.46 -16.07
#